data_AF-W7YTX2-F1
#
_entry.id   AF-W7YTX2-F1
#
_cell.length_a   1.000
_cell.length_b   1.000
_cell.length_c   1.000
_cell.angle_alpha   90.00
_cell.angle_beta   90.00
_cell.angle_gamma   90.00
#
_symmetry.space_group_name_H-M   'P 1'
#
loop_
_entity.id
_entity.type
_entity.pdbx_description
1 polymer ?
#
loop_
_entity_poly.entity_id
_entity_poly.type
_entity_poly.pdbx_seq_one_letter_code
_entity_poly.pdbx_strand_id
1 'polypeptide(L)'
;MDGYTIKDANFLRVISNIYIETYEKTQKSRDIIIFTTALQKTNNGILISGEGFLYKASDRFCIMYDAGLDRPAAYVHELGHVLGCEHSFVDIPDKWEQAKNKALSRINENNENIQAGDVDIVKYEEKISDANIKISTLKSKLELMKQSNSATAQKNIFTLNKNIETLNKNISKYKAAIANNKANNEIYKQRVLNAEKKLAELSSIKEKNPYRFFNQGTTSNFMDYSSNMNDFYKWQWMAMQEDVEKYYNKVDL
;
A
#
# COMPACT_ATOMS: atom_id res chain seq x y z
N MET A 1 -16.99 -20.32 -14.32
CA MET A 1 -15.61 -19.92 -13.98
C MET A 1 -15.51 -18.46 -14.35
N ASP A 2 -15.72 -17.59 -13.36
CA ASP A 2 -15.77 -16.16 -13.59
C ASP A 2 -14.37 -15.64 -13.90
N GLY A 3 -14.24 -15.05 -15.09
CA GLY A 3 -12.98 -14.56 -15.63
C GLY A 3 -12.48 -13.37 -14.83
N TYR A 4 -11.49 -13.60 -13.97
CA TYR A 4 -10.68 -12.54 -13.40
C TYR A 4 -9.81 -11.94 -14.51
N THR A 5 -10.14 -10.73 -14.95
CA THR A 5 -9.31 -9.92 -15.84
C THR A 5 -8.10 -9.39 -15.04
N ILE A 6 -7.01 -10.15 -15.07
CA ILE A 6 -5.70 -9.77 -14.53
C ILE A 6 -5.10 -8.72 -15.47
N LYS A 7 -5.44 -7.44 -15.28
CA LYS A 7 -4.75 -6.37 -16.02
C LYS A 7 -3.58 -5.74 -15.27
N ASP A 8 -3.50 -5.90 -13.94
CA ASP A 8 -2.44 -5.27 -13.14
C ASP A 8 -1.90 -6.12 -11.96
N ALA A 9 -2.32 -7.39 -11.81
CA ALA A 9 -1.76 -8.26 -10.77
C ALA A 9 -0.56 -9.06 -11.31
N ASN A 10 0.57 -8.97 -10.61
CA ASN A 10 1.72 -9.84 -10.88
C ASN A 10 1.26 -11.31 -10.85
N PHE A 11 1.51 -12.06 -11.94
CA PHE A 11 1.07 -13.45 -12.09
C PHE A 11 1.52 -14.34 -10.92
N LEU A 12 2.77 -14.17 -10.47
CA LEU A 12 3.30 -14.84 -9.28
C LEU A 12 2.41 -14.62 -8.05
N ARG A 13 1.87 -13.40 -7.87
CA ARG A 13 0.98 -13.06 -6.74
C ARG A 13 -0.37 -13.73 -6.82
N VAL A 14 -0.90 -13.92 -8.03
CA VAL A 14 -2.17 -14.63 -8.20
C VAL A 14 -1.99 -16.10 -7.83
N ILE A 15 -0.96 -16.76 -8.38
CA ILE A 15 -0.73 -18.19 -8.12
C ILE A 15 -0.30 -18.45 -6.67
N SER A 16 0.48 -17.57 -6.05
CA SER A 16 0.85 -17.70 -4.64
C SER A 16 -0.37 -17.63 -3.73
N ASN A 17 -1.30 -16.72 -4.02
CA ASN A 17 -2.54 -16.60 -3.25
C ASN A 17 -3.40 -17.86 -3.40
N ILE A 18 -3.55 -18.39 -4.61
CA ILE A 18 -4.27 -19.64 -4.85
C ILE A 18 -3.62 -20.78 -4.05
N TYR A 19 -2.29 -20.88 -4.05
CA TYR A 19 -1.58 -21.90 -3.29
C TYR A 19 -1.84 -21.78 -1.78
N ILE A 20 -1.66 -20.57 -1.22
CA ILE A 20 -1.89 -20.32 0.21
C ILE A 20 -3.32 -20.67 0.59
N GLU A 21 -4.30 -20.17 -0.17
CA GLU A 21 -5.71 -20.42 0.07
C GLU A 21 -6.07 -21.90 -0.10
N THR A 22 -5.40 -22.65 -0.95
CA THR A 22 -5.75 -24.07 -1.19
C THR A 22 -5.08 -24.99 -0.18
N TYR A 23 -3.79 -24.77 0.10
CA TYR A 23 -2.92 -25.74 0.77
C TYR A 23 -2.44 -25.30 2.16
N GLU A 24 -2.55 -24.02 2.52
CA GLU A 24 -1.92 -23.48 3.74
C GLU A 24 -2.88 -22.84 4.73
N LYS A 25 -4.17 -23.18 4.63
CA LYS A 25 -5.22 -22.61 5.50
C LYS A 25 -4.95 -22.80 6.99
N THR A 26 -4.33 -23.91 7.38
CA THR A 26 -4.20 -24.35 8.78
C THR A 26 -2.77 -24.31 9.31
N GLN A 27 -1.77 -24.39 8.42
CA GLN A 27 -0.36 -24.33 8.81
C GLN A 27 0.43 -23.74 7.65
N LYS A 28 1.10 -22.61 7.92
CA LYS A 28 2.02 -22.02 6.95
C LYS A 28 3.28 -22.88 6.92
N SER A 29 3.61 -23.43 5.75
CA SER A 29 4.87 -24.14 5.60
C SER A 29 6.05 -23.15 5.67
N ARG A 30 7.24 -23.63 6.03
CA ARG A 30 8.46 -22.82 6.08
C ARG A 30 9.34 -23.00 4.83
N ASP A 31 8.77 -23.64 3.80
CA ASP A 31 9.48 -24.04 2.60
C ASP A 31 9.52 -22.91 1.57
N ILE A 32 10.56 -22.94 0.72
CA ILE A 32 10.60 -22.18 -0.52
C ILE A 32 9.81 -22.95 -1.57
N ILE A 33 8.92 -22.26 -2.26
CA ILE A 33 8.00 -22.83 -3.24
C ILE A 33 8.33 -22.26 -4.61
N ILE A 34 8.67 -23.16 -5.53
CA ILE A 34 8.98 -22.83 -6.92
C ILE A 34 7.81 -23.29 -7.78
N PHE A 35 7.13 -22.35 -8.41
CA PHE A 35 6.17 -22.64 -9.47
C PHE A 35 6.92 -22.77 -10.81
N THR A 36 6.48 -23.67 -11.67
CA THR A 36 7.01 -23.80 -13.03
C THR A 36 5.88 -23.65 -14.02
N THR A 37 6.14 -23.02 -15.16
CA THR A 37 5.15 -22.86 -16.22
C THR A 37 5.79 -22.85 -17.60
N ALA A 38 5.11 -23.44 -18.58
CA ALA A 38 5.49 -23.38 -20.00
C ALA A 38 5.07 -22.04 -20.66
N LEU A 39 4.51 -21.11 -19.89
CA LEU A 39 4.21 -19.77 -20.40
C LEU A 39 5.51 -18.99 -20.65
N GLN A 40 5.50 -18.20 -21.70
CA GLN A 40 6.56 -17.24 -21.98
C GLN A 40 6.22 -15.88 -21.39
N LYS A 41 7.24 -15.22 -20.84
CA LYS A 41 7.13 -13.85 -20.33
C LYS A 41 8.20 -12.99 -20.99
N THR A 42 7.81 -11.79 -21.40
CA THR A 42 8.72 -10.81 -21.99
C THR A 42 8.64 -9.48 -21.27
N ASN A 43 9.76 -8.79 -21.11
CA ASN A 43 9.82 -7.40 -20.69
C ASN A 43 10.61 -6.60 -21.74
N ASN A 44 9.98 -5.60 -22.36
CA ASN A 44 10.57 -4.83 -23.47
C ASN A 44 11.17 -5.71 -24.59
N GLY A 45 10.49 -6.82 -24.92
CA GLY A 45 10.94 -7.76 -25.95
C GLY A 45 12.01 -8.78 -25.50
N ILE A 46 12.49 -8.71 -24.26
CA ILE A 46 13.46 -9.65 -23.69
C ILE A 46 12.71 -10.75 -22.94
N LEU A 47 13.01 -12.01 -23.24
CA LEU A 47 12.48 -13.16 -22.52
C LEU A 47 12.96 -13.17 -21.06
N ILE A 48 12.03 -13.41 -20.15
CA ILE A 48 12.28 -13.49 -18.71
C ILE A 48 12.29 -14.97 -18.31
N SER A 49 13.37 -15.41 -17.66
CA SER A 49 13.53 -16.81 -17.23
C SER A 49 12.76 -17.13 -15.94
N GLY A 50 12.57 -16.15 -15.05
CA GLY A 50 11.85 -16.33 -13.80
C GLY A 50 11.47 -15.01 -13.14
N GLU A 51 10.69 -15.09 -12.07
CA GLU A 51 10.52 -13.99 -11.12
C GLU A 51 10.34 -14.56 -9.70
N GLY A 52 11.07 -14.01 -8.74
CA GLY A 52 10.87 -14.21 -7.32
C GLY A 52 10.15 -13.03 -6.67
N PHE A 53 9.43 -13.29 -5.57
CA PHE A 53 9.17 -12.19 -4.64
C PHE A 53 10.49 -11.73 -4.06
N LEU A 54 10.77 -10.45 -4.29
CA LEU A 54 11.82 -9.77 -3.58
C LEU A 54 11.32 -9.52 -2.15
N TYR A 55 12.24 -9.62 -1.20
CA TYR A 55 12.11 -9.16 0.17
C TYR A 55 11.47 -10.15 1.14
N LYS A 56 12.39 -10.80 1.88
CA LYS A 56 12.19 -11.70 3.04
C LYS A 56 11.81 -13.12 2.63
N ALA A 57 12.49 -14.09 3.23
CA ALA A 57 12.20 -15.52 3.17
C ALA A 57 10.76 -15.86 3.62
N SER A 58 10.03 -14.91 4.23
CA SER A 58 8.59 -15.05 4.49
C SER A 58 7.71 -15.07 3.23
N ASP A 59 8.22 -14.53 2.13
CA ASP A 59 7.51 -14.36 0.88
C ASP A 59 7.80 -15.50 -0.11
N ARG A 60 8.84 -16.32 0.14
CA ARG A 60 9.15 -17.73 -0.27
C ARG A 60 8.70 -18.30 -1.62
N PHE A 61 8.10 -17.52 -2.50
CA PHE A 61 7.57 -17.96 -3.78
C PHE A 61 8.42 -17.38 -4.90
N CYS A 62 8.78 -18.23 -5.86
CA CYS A 62 9.24 -17.81 -7.17
C CYS A 62 8.53 -18.62 -8.25
N ILE A 63 8.56 -18.11 -9.47
CA ILE A 63 8.06 -18.82 -10.65
C ILE A 63 9.15 -18.84 -11.73
N MET A 64 9.30 -20.00 -12.36
CA MET A 64 10.13 -20.20 -13.54
C MET A 64 9.25 -20.26 -14.79
N TYR A 65 9.63 -19.48 -15.80
CA TYR A 65 9.00 -19.45 -17.12
C TYR A 65 9.75 -20.35 -18.11
N ASP A 66 9.13 -20.61 -19.26
CA ASP A 66 9.64 -21.48 -20.33
C ASP A 66 11.14 -21.25 -20.63
N ALA A 67 11.55 -19.99 -20.76
CA ALA A 67 12.93 -19.58 -21.08
C ALA A 67 13.98 -19.86 -19.97
N GLY A 68 13.55 -20.38 -18.81
CA GLY A 68 14.42 -20.72 -17.67
C GLY A 68 14.30 -22.16 -17.21
N LEU A 69 13.35 -22.95 -17.73
CA LEU A 69 13.04 -24.28 -17.18
C LEU A 69 14.20 -25.26 -17.27
N ASP A 70 15.05 -25.13 -18.30
CA ASP A 70 16.21 -25.97 -18.59
C ASP A 70 17.54 -25.37 -18.12
N ARG A 71 17.50 -24.24 -17.39
CA ARG A 71 18.70 -23.48 -16.98
C ARG A 71 18.87 -23.48 -15.45
N PRO A 72 19.67 -24.40 -14.88
CA PRO A 72 19.88 -24.46 -13.42
C PRO A 72 20.30 -23.13 -12.79
N ALA A 73 21.17 -22.35 -13.48
CA ALA A 73 21.60 -21.04 -13.01
C ALA A 73 20.43 -20.04 -12.83
N ALA A 74 19.37 -20.16 -13.64
CA ALA A 74 18.18 -19.31 -13.50
C ALA A 74 17.41 -19.64 -12.22
N TYR A 75 17.33 -20.91 -11.83
CA TYR A 75 16.73 -21.29 -10.54
C TYR A 75 17.54 -20.71 -9.37
N VAL A 76 18.87 -20.82 -9.43
CA VAL A 76 19.76 -20.28 -8.38
C VAL A 76 19.61 -18.76 -8.26
N HIS A 77 19.47 -18.06 -9.39
CA HIS A 77 19.20 -16.62 -9.43
C HIS A 77 17.89 -16.24 -8.72
N GLU A 78 16.78 -16.89 -9.08
CA GLU A 78 15.47 -16.59 -8.46
C GLU A 78 15.44 -16.99 -6.98
N LEU A 79 16.12 -18.07 -6.60
CA LEU A 79 16.29 -18.44 -5.19
C LEU A 79 17.11 -17.40 -4.42
N GLY A 80 18.15 -16.83 -5.06
CA GLY A 80 18.90 -15.71 -4.51
C GLY A 80 17.98 -14.53 -4.17
N HIS A 81 17.05 -14.18 -5.07
CA HIS A 81 16.04 -13.16 -4.83
C HIS A 81 15.13 -13.46 -3.63
N VAL A 82 14.60 -14.68 -3.55
CA VAL A 82 13.75 -15.12 -2.44
C VAL A 82 14.50 -15.06 -1.10
N LEU A 83 15.80 -15.34 -1.11
CA LEU A 83 16.67 -15.30 0.06
C LEU A 83 17.28 -13.90 0.32
N GLY A 84 16.78 -12.87 -0.37
CA GLY A 84 17.09 -11.48 -0.07
C GLY A 84 18.28 -10.88 -0.82
N CYS A 85 18.79 -11.55 -1.86
CA CYS A 85 19.81 -10.98 -2.75
C CYS A 85 19.16 -10.12 -3.84
N GLU A 86 19.77 -8.98 -4.15
CA GLU A 86 19.37 -8.14 -5.28
C GLU A 86 20.44 -8.08 -6.37
N HIS A 87 20.02 -7.63 -7.54
CA HIS A 87 20.92 -7.07 -8.54
C HIS A 87 21.50 -5.77 -7.99
N SER A 88 22.83 -5.68 -7.92
CA SER A 88 23.49 -4.50 -7.42
C SER A 88 24.36 -3.89 -8.51
N PHE A 89 23.81 -2.95 -9.29
CA PHE A 89 24.55 -2.27 -10.37
C PHE A 89 24.56 -0.75 -10.20
N VAL A 90 25.65 -0.10 -10.61
CA VAL A 90 25.88 1.35 -10.51
C VAL A 90 25.25 2.12 -11.68
N ASP A 91 25.20 1.51 -12.87
CA ASP A 91 24.71 2.07 -14.13
C ASP A 91 23.18 2.04 -14.27
N ILE A 92 22.50 1.21 -13.46
CA ILE A 92 21.05 1.27 -13.33
C ILE A 92 20.73 2.56 -12.54
N PRO A 93 19.93 3.50 -13.11
CA PRO A 93 19.50 4.70 -12.39
C PRO A 93 19.04 4.28 -11.01
N ASP A 94 19.46 4.98 -9.95
CA ASP A 94 19.25 4.49 -8.58
C ASP A 94 17.75 4.33 -8.31
N LYS A 95 17.22 3.16 -8.68
CA LYS A 95 15.80 2.80 -8.66
C LYS A 95 15.33 2.88 -7.22
N TRP A 96 16.26 2.67 -6.29
CA TRP A 96 16.10 2.95 -4.88
C TRP A 96 15.79 4.42 -4.62
N GLU A 97 16.65 5.36 -5.03
CA GLU A 97 16.43 6.78 -4.77
C GLU A 97 15.16 7.29 -5.47
N GLN A 98 14.87 6.80 -6.68
CA GLN A 98 13.60 7.09 -7.35
C GLN A 98 12.39 6.51 -6.60
N ALA A 99 12.43 5.25 -6.16
CA ALA A 99 11.35 4.62 -5.41
C ALA A 99 11.16 5.26 -4.03
N LYS A 100 12.25 5.62 -3.37
CA LYS A 100 12.27 6.37 -2.11
C LYS A 100 11.65 7.74 -2.28
N ASN A 101 12.08 8.52 -3.28
CA ASN A 101 11.53 9.85 -3.54
C ASN A 101 10.04 9.77 -3.91
N LYS A 102 9.64 8.73 -4.66
CA LYS A 102 8.23 8.45 -4.94
C LYS A 102 7.43 8.10 -3.68
N ALA A 103 8.00 7.31 -2.77
CA ALA A 103 7.35 6.99 -1.49
C ALA A 103 7.22 8.23 -0.59
N LEU A 104 8.28 9.03 -0.46
CA LEU A 104 8.27 10.28 0.30
C LEU A 104 7.28 11.29 -0.26
N SER A 105 7.25 11.48 -1.59
CA SER A 105 6.28 12.35 -2.25
C SER A 105 4.84 11.92 -1.95
N ARG A 106 4.54 10.61 -1.97
CA ARG A 106 3.22 10.09 -1.60
C ARG A 106 2.89 10.33 -0.13
N ILE A 107 3.86 10.19 0.78
CA ILE A 107 3.64 10.47 2.21
C ILE A 107 3.25 11.94 2.38
N ASN A 108 4.03 12.84 1.78
CA ASN A 108 3.79 14.28 1.86
C ASN A 108 2.42 14.66 1.29
N GLU A 109 2.10 14.21 0.07
CA GLU A 109 0.81 14.48 -0.58
C GLU A 109 -0.38 13.98 0.26
N ASN A 110 -0.31 12.76 0.81
CA ASN A 110 -1.40 12.25 1.63
C ASN A 110 -1.52 13.00 2.97
N ASN A 111 -0.40 13.43 3.57
CA ASN A 111 -0.42 14.26 4.79
C ASN A 111 -1.02 15.65 4.54
N GLU A 112 -0.69 16.28 3.42
CA GLU A 112 -1.30 17.54 3.00
C GLU A 112 -2.82 17.40 2.82
N ASN A 113 -3.26 16.30 2.20
CA ASN A 113 -4.68 16.00 2.04
C ASN A 113 -5.39 15.76 3.39
N ILE A 114 -4.76 15.07 4.33
CA ILE A 114 -5.29 14.89 5.69
C ILE A 114 -5.47 16.25 6.37
N GLN A 115 -4.43 17.10 6.33
CA GLN A 115 -4.46 18.43 6.93
C GLN A 115 -5.57 19.29 6.32
N ALA A 116 -5.72 19.28 4.99
CA ALA A 116 -6.81 19.99 4.31
C ALA A 116 -8.19 19.48 4.75
N GLY A 117 -8.36 18.15 4.87
CA GLY A 117 -9.58 17.54 5.38
C GLY A 117 -9.91 17.93 6.83
N ASP A 118 -8.89 18.00 7.69
CA ASP A 118 -9.04 18.41 9.10
C ASP A 118 -9.46 19.89 9.21
N VAL A 119 -8.87 20.77 8.39
CA VAL A 119 -9.28 22.18 8.29
C VAL A 119 -10.75 22.31 7.89
N ASP A 120 -11.19 21.53 6.90
CA ASP A 120 -12.59 21.52 6.48
C ASP A 120 -13.54 21.01 7.58
N ILE A 121 -13.14 19.98 8.33
CA ILE A 121 -13.91 19.46 9.47
C ILE A 121 -14.15 20.58 10.50
N VAL A 122 -13.09 21.28 10.93
CA VAL A 122 -13.19 22.39 11.89
C VAL A 122 -14.15 23.46 11.38
N LYS A 123 -14.03 23.86 10.11
CA LYS A 123 -14.92 24.85 9.48
C LYS A 123 -16.39 24.40 9.47
N TYR A 124 -16.67 23.11 9.28
CA TYR A 124 -18.03 22.59 9.34
C TYR A 124 -18.55 22.52 10.78
N GLU A 125 -17.70 22.20 11.75
CA GLU A 125 -18.05 22.19 13.18
C GLU A 125 -18.42 23.60 13.68
N GLU A 126 -17.66 24.63 13.28
CA GLU A 126 -17.99 26.04 13.54
C GLU A 126 -19.36 26.42 12.97
N LYS A 127 -19.62 26.07 11.70
CA LYS A 127 -20.92 26.32 11.06
C LYS A 127 -22.08 25.62 11.76
N ILE A 128 -21.86 24.42 12.29
CA ILE A 128 -22.86 23.70 13.09
C ILE A 128 -23.10 24.43 14.42
N SER A 129 -22.03 24.87 15.09
CA SER A 129 -22.10 25.64 16.33
C SER A 129 -22.93 26.92 16.14
N ASP A 130 -22.61 27.72 15.13
CA ASP A 130 -23.34 28.95 14.78
C ASP A 130 -24.82 28.68 14.48
N ALA A 131 -25.11 27.61 13.72
CA ALA A 131 -26.48 27.23 13.40
C ALA A 131 -27.26 26.82 14.67
N ASN A 132 -26.62 26.11 15.60
CA ASN A 132 -27.23 25.73 16.87
C ASN A 132 -27.55 26.94 17.75
N ILE A 133 -26.65 27.93 17.83
CA ILE A 133 -26.88 29.20 18.55
C ILE A 133 -28.08 29.94 17.96
N LYS A 134 -28.15 30.04 16.63
CA LYS A 134 -29.30 30.65 15.92
C LYS A 134 -30.60 29.89 16.19
N ILE A 135 -30.58 28.56 16.11
CA ILE A 135 -31.76 27.73 16.42
C ILE A 135 -32.22 27.97 17.86
N SER A 136 -31.31 27.99 18.83
CA SER A 136 -31.63 28.26 20.24
C SER A 136 -32.35 29.62 20.40
N THR A 137 -31.81 30.66 19.77
CA THR A 137 -32.41 32.01 19.78
C THR A 137 -33.81 32.03 19.14
N LEU A 138 -33.98 31.36 18.00
CA LEU A 138 -35.27 31.27 17.31
C LEU A 138 -36.30 30.50 18.13
N LYS A 139 -35.89 29.43 18.82
CA LYS A 139 -36.77 28.66 19.73
C LYS A 139 -37.25 29.51 20.90
N SER A 140 -36.38 30.29 21.53
CA SER A 140 -36.79 31.21 22.61
C SER A 140 -37.80 32.25 22.12
N LYS A 141 -37.59 32.82 20.92
CA LYS A 141 -38.57 33.75 20.31
C LYS A 141 -39.91 33.07 20.02
N LEU A 142 -39.87 31.81 19.55
CA LEU A 142 -41.06 31.03 19.24
C LEU A 142 -41.90 30.76 20.49
N GLU A 143 -41.28 30.44 21.62
CA GLU A 143 -41.99 30.24 22.90
C GLU A 143 -42.70 31.51 23.40
N LEU A 144 -42.07 32.69 23.28
CA LEU A 144 -42.71 33.96 23.62
C LEU A 144 -43.94 34.25 22.73
N MET A 145 -43.86 33.92 21.44
CA MET A 145 -44.96 34.18 20.50
C MET A 145 -46.15 33.24 20.66
N LYS A 146 -45.94 32.01 21.14
CA LYS A 146 -47.04 31.05 21.37
C LYS A 146 -48.08 31.54 22.39
N GLN A 147 -47.73 32.53 23.20
CA GLN A 147 -48.64 33.14 24.18
C GLN A 147 -49.63 34.13 23.55
N SER A 148 -49.46 34.47 22.26
CA SER A 148 -50.35 35.39 21.52
C SER A 148 -51.18 34.66 20.46
N ASN A 149 -52.51 34.79 20.52
CA ASN A 149 -53.44 34.19 19.55
C ASN A 149 -53.74 35.07 18.32
N SER A 150 -52.93 36.10 18.03
CA SER A 150 -53.15 36.94 16.86
C SER A 150 -52.79 36.22 15.55
N ALA A 151 -53.52 36.51 14.47
CA ALA A 151 -53.22 35.98 13.14
C ALA A 151 -51.77 36.33 12.70
N THR A 152 -51.30 37.52 13.08
CA THR A 152 -49.91 37.95 12.85
C THR A 152 -48.90 37.06 13.60
N ALA A 153 -49.18 36.68 14.85
CA ALA A 153 -48.34 35.77 15.61
C ALA A 153 -48.26 34.39 14.95
N GLN A 154 -49.37 33.84 14.46
CA GLN A 154 -49.39 32.55 13.75
C GLN A 154 -48.51 32.57 12.49
N LYS A 155 -48.56 33.64 11.68
CA LYS A 155 -47.71 33.80 10.49
C LYS A 155 -46.22 33.88 10.85
N ASN A 156 -45.88 34.57 11.95
CA ASN A 156 -44.51 34.65 12.45
C ASN A 156 -44.01 33.29 12.96
N ILE A 157 -44.82 32.55 13.70
CA ILE A 157 -44.50 31.20 14.18
C ILE A 157 -44.19 30.27 13.00
N PHE A 158 -45.03 30.28 11.95
CA PHE A 158 -44.78 29.49 10.74
C PHE A 158 -43.43 29.83 10.09
N THR A 159 -43.11 31.13 9.99
CA THR A 159 -41.84 31.59 9.41
C THR A 159 -40.63 31.14 10.25
N LEU A 160 -40.72 31.27 11.58
CA LEU A 160 -39.66 30.83 12.49
C LEU A 160 -39.42 29.32 12.40
N ASN A 161 -40.49 28.51 12.35
CA ASN A 161 -40.38 27.07 12.17
C ASN A 161 -39.67 26.70 10.87
N LYS A 162 -40.03 27.34 9.75
CA LYS A 162 -39.37 27.12 8.45
C LYS A 162 -37.88 27.47 8.49
N ASN A 163 -37.51 28.53 9.21
CA ASN A 163 -36.10 28.91 9.39
C ASN A 163 -35.34 27.86 10.22
N ILE A 164 -35.93 27.37 11.31
CA ILE A 164 -35.34 26.30 12.14
C ILE A 164 -35.16 25.02 11.32
N GLU A 165 -36.17 24.62 10.54
CA GLU A 165 -36.10 23.47 9.64
C GLU A 165 -34.96 23.60 8.64
N THR A 166 -34.82 24.77 8.02
CA THR A 166 -33.72 25.06 7.08
C THR A 166 -32.35 24.94 7.74
N LEU A 167 -32.18 25.48 8.95
CA LEU A 167 -30.93 25.36 9.71
C LEU A 167 -30.62 23.90 10.07
N ASN A 168 -31.62 23.12 10.49
CA ASN A 168 -31.45 21.69 10.78
C ASN A 168 -31.04 20.90 9.54
N LYS A 169 -31.60 21.21 8.36
CA LYS A 169 -31.19 20.62 7.09
C LYS A 169 -29.73 20.94 6.77
N ASN A 170 -29.28 22.17 7.02
CA ASN A 170 -27.88 22.56 6.83
C ASN A 170 -26.94 21.84 7.81
N ILE A 171 -27.31 21.73 9.08
CA ILE A 171 -26.54 20.95 10.08
C ILE A 171 -26.37 19.51 9.60
N SER A 172 -27.44 18.89 9.11
CA SER A 172 -27.40 17.51 8.60
C SER A 172 -26.43 17.36 7.43
N LYS A 173 -26.41 18.33 6.50
CA LYS A 173 -25.44 18.36 5.39
C LYS A 173 -23.99 18.50 5.89
N TYR A 174 -23.74 19.39 6.86
CA TYR A 174 -22.40 19.57 7.42
C TYR A 174 -21.92 18.34 8.17
N LYS A 175 -22.79 17.67 8.93
CA LYS A 175 -22.47 16.39 9.57
C LYS A 175 -22.09 15.31 8.57
N ALA A 176 -22.82 15.21 7.45
CA ALA A 176 -22.48 14.29 6.37
C ALA A 176 -21.12 14.63 5.74
N ALA A 177 -20.83 15.92 5.51
CA ALA A 177 -19.53 16.35 4.99
C ALA A 177 -18.38 16.02 5.96
N ILE A 178 -18.55 16.23 7.27
CA ILE A 178 -17.58 15.83 8.30
C ILE A 178 -17.33 14.32 8.25
N ALA A 179 -18.40 13.51 8.18
CA ALA A 179 -18.26 12.06 8.11
C ALA A 179 -17.46 11.61 6.88
N ASN A 180 -17.74 12.21 5.72
CA ASN A 180 -17.01 11.93 4.48
C ASN A 180 -15.53 12.32 4.58
N ASN A 181 -15.21 13.51 5.12
CA ASN A 181 -13.83 13.93 5.31
C ASN A 181 -13.07 13.03 6.29
N LYS A 182 -13.71 12.59 7.39
CA LYS A 182 -13.11 11.63 8.33
C LYS A 182 -12.82 10.29 7.66
N ALA A 183 -13.73 9.78 6.84
CA ALA A 183 -13.52 8.54 6.08
C ALA A 183 -12.35 8.67 5.08
N ASN A 184 -12.29 9.79 4.36
CA ASN A 184 -11.17 10.06 3.44
C ASN A 184 -9.84 10.18 4.17
N ASN A 185 -9.79 10.88 5.30
CA ASN A 185 -8.58 10.99 6.12
C ASN A 185 -8.08 9.62 6.59
N GLU A 186 -8.98 8.69 6.93
CA GLU A 186 -8.57 7.33 7.28
C GLU A 186 -7.95 6.58 6.08
N ILE A 187 -8.54 6.73 4.88
CA ILE A 187 -7.95 6.16 3.65
C ILE A 187 -6.54 6.72 3.41
N TYR A 188 -6.35 8.03 3.58
CA TYR A 188 -5.04 8.66 3.42
C TYR A 188 -4.04 8.19 4.47
N LYS A 189 -4.44 8.02 5.73
CA LYS A 189 -3.58 7.45 6.80
C LYS A 189 -3.10 6.05 6.44
N GLN A 190 -3.98 5.20 5.92
CA GLN A 190 -3.58 3.85 5.47
C GLN A 190 -2.59 3.90 4.30
N ARG A 191 -2.75 4.87 3.38
CA ARG A 191 -1.79 5.09 2.28
C ARG A 191 -0.43 5.55 2.79
N VAL A 192 -0.39 6.45 3.78
CA VAL A 192 0.85 6.87 4.44
C VAL A 192 1.54 5.67 5.08
N LEU A 193 0.82 4.89 5.90
CA LEU A 193 1.38 3.71 6.56
C LEU A 193 1.97 2.71 5.56
N ASN A 194 1.29 2.47 4.44
CA ASN A 194 1.79 1.58 3.39
C ASN A 194 3.04 2.14 2.69
N ALA A 195 3.11 3.45 2.47
CA ALA A 195 4.30 4.10 1.91
C ALA A 195 5.48 4.08 2.88
N GLU A 196 5.24 4.27 4.18
CA GLU A 196 6.26 4.14 5.23
C GLU A 196 6.82 2.72 5.34
N LYS A 197 5.94 1.70 5.29
CA LYS A 197 6.36 0.29 5.23
C LYS A 197 7.26 0.04 4.01
N LYS A 198 6.86 0.54 2.84
CA LYS A 198 7.66 0.44 1.61
C LYS A 198 9.03 1.11 1.76
N LEU A 199 9.07 2.28 2.41
CA LEU A 199 10.31 3.01 2.65
C LEU A 199 11.24 2.25 3.61
N ALA A 200 10.69 1.65 4.68
CA ALA A 200 11.44 0.83 5.61
C ALA A 200 12.03 -0.43 4.93
N GLU A 201 11.25 -1.06 4.03
CA GLU A 201 11.74 -2.15 3.19
C GLU A 201 12.91 -1.69 2.31
N LEU A 202 12.75 -0.58 1.59
CA LEU A 202 13.80 0.03 0.76
C LEU A 202 15.09 0.34 1.53
N SER A 203 14.99 0.78 2.78
CA SER A 203 16.17 1.01 3.62
C SER A 203 16.88 -0.30 4.01
N SER A 204 16.11 -1.31 4.45
CA SER A 204 16.68 -2.61 4.82
C SER A 204 17.42 -3.29 3.66
N ILE A 205 16.91 -3.12 2.44
CA ILE A 205 17.54 -3.65 1.22
C ILE A 205 18.92 -3.03 0.97
N LYS A 206 19.01 -1.71 1.12
CA LYS A 206 20.26 -0.97 0.93
C LYS A 206 21.32 -1.41 1.93
N GLU A 207 20.91 -1.69 3.17
CA GLU A 207 21.81 -2.22 4.21
C GLU A 207 22.31 -3.62 3.87
N LYS A 208 21.44 -4.48 3.33
CA LYS A 208 21.79 -5.87 2.94
C LYS A 208 22.59 -5.99 1.64
N ASN A 209 22.59 -4.96 0.79
CA ASN A 209 23.29 -4.94 -0.51
C ASN A 209 24.32 -3.80 -0.58
N PRO A 210 25.39 -3.83 0.26
CA PRO A 210 26.33 -2.72 0.39
C PRO A 210 27.24 -2.52 -0.82
N TYR A 211 27.40 -3.52 -1.69
CA TYR A 211 28.31 -3.48 -2.84
C TYR A 211 27.54 -3.51 -4.16
N ARG A 212 27.93 -2.65 -5.10
CA ARG A 212 27.38 -2.57 -6.46
C ARG A 212 28.46 -2.80 -7.52
N PHE A 213 28.13 -3.52 -8.57
CA PHE A 213 28.94 -3.72 -9.77
C PHE A 213 28.81 -2.54 -10.73
N PHE A 214 29.88 -2.20 -11.43
CA PHE A 214 29.87 -1.05 -12.32
C PHE A 214 29.11 -1.30 -13.63
N ASN A 215 29.17 -2.53 -14.16
CA ASN A 215 28.60 -2.88 -15.45
C ASN A 215 27.82 -4.20 -15.34
N GLN A 216 26.63 -4.22 -15.91
CA GLN A 216 25.86 -5.45 -16.10
C GLN A 216 26.59 -6.46 -17.00
N GLY A 217 26.50 -7.74 -16.65
CA GLY A 217 27.02 -8.88 -17.42
C GLY A 217 28.52 -9.12 -17.29
N THR A 218 29.19 -8.48 -16.34
CA THR A 218 30.67 -8.50 -16.24
C THR A 218 31.21 -9.40 -15.12
N THR A 219 30.33 -9.96 -14.30
CA THR A 219 30.73 -10.80 -13.17
C THR A 219 30.23 -12.24 -13.32
N SER A 220 30.85 -13.14 -12.57
CA SER A 220 30.41 -14.52 -12.39
C SER A 220 29.30 -14.65 -11.33
N ASN A 221 28.79 -13.54 -10.81
CA ASN A 221 27.82 -13.55 -9.74
C ASN A 221 26.44 -14.01 -10.23
N PHE A 222 25.75 -14.84 -9.44
CA PHE A 222 24.39 -15.27 -9.74
C PHE A 222 23.38 -14.14 -9.77
N MET A 223 23.64 -12.99 -9.13
CA MET A 223 22.78 -11.80 -9.24
C MET A 223 23.17 -10.89 -10.41
N ASP A 224 24.07 -11.35 -11.29
CA ASP A 224 24.36 -10.68 -12.54
C ASP A 224 23.39 -11.11 -13.65
N TYR A 225 23.45 -10.46 -14.82
CA TYR A 225 22.80 -10.87 -16.06
C TYR A 225 23.79 -11.50 -17.04
N SER A 226 24.87 -12.11 -16.53
CA SER A 226 25.90 -12.72 -17.37
C SER A 226 25.53 -14.15 -17.75
N SER A 227 26.16 -14.68 -18.80
CA SER A 227 26.02 -16.10 -19.17
C SER A 227 26.88 -17.04 -18.31
N ASN A 228 27.83 -16.49 -17.54
CA ASN A 228 28.89 -17.22 -16.86
C ASN A 228 28.74 -17.20 -15.33
N MET A 229 27.50 -17.12 -14.87
CA MET A 229 27.17 -17.07 -13.45
C MET A 229 27.45 -18.40 -12.75
N ASN A 230 28.26 -18.38 -11.69
CA ASN A 230 28.66 -19.57 -10.95
C ASN A 230 28.86 -19.36 -9.44
N ASP A 231 28.78 -18.12 -8.93
CA ASP A 231 29.06 -17.84 -7.53
C ASP A 231 28.12 -16.78 -6.90
N PHE A 232 28.10 -16.75 -5.57
CA PHE A 232 27.62 -15.62 -4.80
C PHE A 232 28.81 -15.04 -4.02
N TYR A 233 28.84 -13.73 -3.82
CA TYR A 233 29.86 -13.11 -2.99
C TYR A 233 29.57 -13.34 -1.50
N LYS A 234 30.62 -13.33 -0.67
CA LYS A 234 30.52 -13.60 0.78
C LYS A 234 29.41 -12.81 1.49
N TRP A 235 29.20 -11.55 1.14
CA TRP A 235 28.17 -10.72 1.77
C TRP A 235 26.75 -11.17 1.41
N GLN A 236 26.52 -11.68 0.19
CA GLN A 236 25.24 -12.28 -0.20
C GLN A 236 24.99 -13.56 0.60
N TRP A 237 26.03 -14.37 0.85
CA TRP A 237 25.90 -15.56 1.70
C TRP A 237 25.46 -15.16 3.11
N MET A 238 26.10 -14.14 3.70
CA MET A 238 25.72 -13.65 5.02
C MET A 238 24.29 -13.12 5.04
N ALA A 239 23.87 -12.35 4.03
CA ALA A 239 22.50 -11.83 3.93
C ALA A 239 21.46 -12.96 3.84
N MET A 240 21.73 -14.01 3.06
CA MET A 240 20.86 -15.19 2.96
C MET A 240 20.81 -15.97 4.28
N GLN A 241 21.96 -16.16 4.94
CA GLN A 241 22.04 -16.84 6.24
C GLN A 241 21.26 -16.09 7.32
N GLU A 242 21.44 -14.78 7.44
CA GLU A 242 20.70 -13.93 8.38
C GLU A 242 19.18 -14.00 8.14
N ASP A 243 18.75 -14.02 6.88
CA ASP A 243 17.34 -14.07 6.53
C ASP A 243 16.71 -15.43 6.89
N VAL A 244 17.43 -16.52 6.64
CA VAL A 244 17.06 -17.88 7.07
C VAL A 244 17.02 -17.98 8.58
N GLU A 245 18.07 -17.54 9.28
CA GLU A 245 18.12 -17.55 10.75
C GLU A 245 16.95 -16.77 11.35
N LYS A 246 16.70 -15.54 10.86
CA LYS A 246 15.57 -14.73 11.33
C LYS A 246 14.23 -15.41 11.05
N TYR A 247 14.09 -16.08 9.92
CA TYR A 247 12.86 -16.76 9.56
C TYR A 247 12.58 -17.97 10.46
N TYR A 248 13.61 -18.79 10.73
CA TYR A 248 13.45 -19.99 11.54
C TYR A 248 13.51 -19.73 13.06
N ASN A 249 14.24 -18.71 13.50
CA ASN A 249 14.39 -18.34 14.92
C ASN A 249 13.31 -17.36 15.41
N LYS A 250 12.34 -16.99 14.57
CA LYS A 250 11.06 -16.50 15.08
C LYS A 250 10.38 -17.65 15.82
N VAL A 251 10.64 -17.71 17.12
CA VAL A 251 9.74 -18.33 18.08
C VAL A 251 8.41 -17.61 17.90
N ASP A 252 7.38 -18.34 17.49
CA ASP A 252 6.02 -17.85 17.57
C ASP A 252 5.72 -17.63 19.06
N LEU A 253 5.89 -16.38 19.53
CA LEU A 253 5.33 -15.85 20.77
C LEU A 253 3.96 -15.25 20.48
#